data_AF-A0A1G0F3E0-F1
#
_entry.id   AF-A0A1G0F3E0-F1
#
_cell.length_a   1.000
_cell.length_b   1.000
_cell.length_c   1.000
_cell.angle_alpha   90.00
_cell.angle_beta   90.00
_cell.angle_gamma   90.00
#
_symmetry.space_group_name_H-M   'P 1'
#
loop_
_entity.id
_entity.type
_entity.pdbx_description
1 polymer ?
#
loop_
_entity_poly.entity_id
_entity_poly.type
_entity_poly.pdbx_seq_one_letter_code
_entity_poly.pdbx_strand_id
1 'polypeptide(L)'
;MAVLCAQGAQAALITDPNDARVWQGANVGTFATLFYGANNATTRQQVVDNQLLDDGYFNAAGYAQGSLIKFNGGNPNTTGYYGYSYDQAGINDGWDGSYGYGCCAGNAAIGGNAVDEKWIQTNNVVGATIWDLGFQATKAAVFNTIDHGPLPGEAIESTVYLSNDMVNWVLAVTERVWLEGFFSDTTVLWDGFTYAVGTGTASTFRYAAVIWGGPGALIADGDNEINAIMGLKGDFTGNDDGTIPEPATLALMGAGLLGLAARRRKRQGS
;
A
#
# COMPACT_ATOMS: atom_id res chain seq x y z
N MET A 1 31.22 -3.08 -20.52
CA MET A 1 31.02 -4.05 -19.42
C MET A 1 30.21 -3.31 -18.37
N ALA A 2 28.89 -3.40 -18.44
CA ALA A 2 27.99 -2.70 -17.53
C ALA A 2 27.84 -3.57 -16.27
N VAL A 3 28.19 -3.02 -15.11
CA VAL A 3 27.96 -3.64 -13.82
C VAL A 3 26.45 -3.61 -13.60
N LEU A 4 25.79 -4.77 -13.64
CA LEU A 4 24.47 -4.92 -13.05
C LEU A 4 24.64 -4.71 -11.55
N CYS A 5 24.25 -3.54 -11.04
CA CYS A 5 23.96 -3.39 -9.63
C CYS A 5 22.69 -4.20 -9.36
N ALA A 6 22.84 -5.37 -8.74
CA ALA A 6 21.74 -6.00 -8.05
C ALA A 6 21.35 -5.09 -6.87
N GLN A 7 20.25 -4.35 -6.99
CA GLN A 7 19.60 -3.76 -5.82
C GLN A 7 18.97 -4.91 -5.02
N GLY A 8 19.79 -5.52 -4.17
CA GLY A 8 19.34 -6.45 -3.14
C GLY A 8 19.31 -5.75 -1.79
N ALA A 9 18.13 -5.29 -1.39
CA ALA A 9 17.67 -5.24 -0.01
C ALA A 9 16.12 -5.18 -0.06
N GLN A 10 15.49 -6.35 0.02
CA GLN A 10 14.07 -6.46 0.36
C GLN A 10 13.93 -6.10 1.85
N ALA A 11 13.04 -5.15 2.16
CA ALA A 11 12.31 -5.03 3.44
C ALA A 11 13.10 -5.41 4.71
N ALA A 12 13.71 -4.43 5.39
CA ALA A 12 14.25 -4.63 6.72
C ALA A 12 13.13 -4.45 7.76
N LEU A 13 12.53 -5.57 8.16
CA LEU A 13 11.59 -5.57 9.29
C LEU A 13 12.24 -4.92 10.51
N ILE A 14 11.48 -4.08 11.21
CA ILE A 14 11.93 -3.57 12.50
C ILE A 14 12.04 -4.76 13.47
N THR A 15 13.25 -4.96 14.01
CA THR A 15 13.57 -6.07 14.92
C THR A 15 13.90 -5.61 16.35
N ASP A 16 14.12 -4.31 16.56
CA ASP A 16 14.36 -3.73 17.89
C ASP A 16 13.08 -3.05 18.41
N PRO A 17 12.46 -3.54 19.52
CA PRO A 17 11.30 -2.89 20.12
C PRO A 17 11.63 -1.50 20.70
N ASN A 18 12.91 -1.12 20.79
CA ASN A 18 13.38 0.20 21.20
C ASN A 18 14.05 0.96 20.06
N ASP A 19 13.80 0.60 18.78
CA ASP A 19 14.30 1.38 17.65
C ASP A 19 13.96 2.86 17.83
N ALA A 20 14.98 3.70 17.81
CA ALA A 20 14.89 5.13 18.11
C ALA A 20 14.59 5.99 16.87
N ARG A 21 14.57 5.38 15.68
CA ARG A 21 14.24 6.08 14.44
C ARG A 21 12.80 6.57 14.45
N VAL A 22 12.56 7.63 13.69
CA VAL A 22 11.25 8.29 13.55
C VAL A 22 10.95 8.43 12.06
N TRP A 23 9.74 8.04 11.67
CA TRP A 23 9.22 8.16 10.32
C TRP A 23 7.95 8.99 10.39
N GLN A 24 7.91 10.14 9.71
CA GLN A 24 6.74 11.02 9.71
C GLN A 24 6.18 11.28 11.13
N GLY A 25 7.05 11.49 12.12
CA GLY A 25 6.64 11.69 13.53
C GLY A 25 6.23 10.42 14.30
N ALA A 26 6.14 9.25 13.66
CA ALA A 26 5.86 7.96 14.30
C ALA A 26 7.14 7.21 14.68
N ASN A 27 7.06 6.42 15.75
CA ASN A 27 8.07 5.42 16.13
C ASN A 27 7.37 4.12 16.57
N VAL A 28 8.16 3.11 16.95
CA VAL A 28 7.64 1.82 17.44
C VAL A 28 6.61 1.99 18.58
N GLY A 29 6.83 2.97 19.47
CA GLY A 29 5.93 3.29 20.57
C GLY A 29 4.58 3.89 20.12
N THR A 30 4.56 4.64 19.02
CA THR A 30 3.33 5.14 18.38
C THR A 30 2.45 3.97 17.97
N PHE A 31 3.00 3.03 17.19
CA PHE A 31 2.26 1.87 16.71
C PHE A 31 1.89 0.90 17.83
N ALA A 32 2.73 0.76 18.86
CA ALA A 32 2.39 -0.01 20.06
C ALA A 32 1.18 0.57 20.80
N THR A 33 1.08 1.90 20.88
CA THR A 33 -0.08 2.57 21.47
C THR A 33 -1.32 2.37 20.63
N LEU A 34 -1.23 2.56 19.32
CA LEU A 34 -2.37 2.44 18.41
C LEU A 34 -2.95 1.02 18.41
N PHE A 35 -2.12 0.02 18.15
CA PHE A 35 -2.60 -1.33 17.86
C PHE A 35 -2.65 -2.26 19.08
N TYR A 36 -1.92 -1.92 20.14
CA TYR A 36 -1.88 -2.72 21.37
C TYR A 36 -2.23 -1.92 22.63
N GLY A 37 -2.69 -0.67 22.48
CA GLY A 37 -3.32 0.13 23.52
C GLY A 37 -2.38 0.88 24.48
N ALA A 38 -1.07 0.69 24.40
CA ALA A 38 -0.10 1.45 25.21
C ALA A 38 1.31 1.43 24.63
N ASN A 39 2.14 2.43 24.94
CA ASN A 39 3.59 2.39 24.70
C ASN A 39 4.31 1.83 25.94
N ASN A 40 4.59 0.53 25.96
CA ASN A 40 5.41 -0.11 26.99
C ASN A 40 6.29 -1.22 26.38
N ALA A 41 7.11 -1.89 27.20
CA ALA A 41 8.01 -2.92 26.71
C ALA A 41 7.29 -4.10 26.04
N THR A 42 6.16 -4.55 26.62
CA THR A 42 5.37 -5.68 26.10
C THR A 42 4.75 -5.34 24.75
N THR A 43 4.07 -4.20 24.64
CA THR A 43 3.37 -3.81 23.41
C THR A 43 4.32 -3.45 22.28
N ARG A 44 5.48 -2.86 22.58
CA ARG A 44 6.55 -2.66 21.57
C ARG A 44 7.16 -3.97 21.11
N GLN A 45 7.29 -4.96 22.00
CA GLN A 45 7.68 -6.30 21.59
C GLN A 45 6.62 -6.94 20.67
N GLN A 46 5.33 -6.73 20.92
CA GLN A 46 4.26 -7.21 20.02
C GLN A 46 4.35 -6.60 18.62
N VAL A 47 4.78 -5.33 18.48
CA VAL A 47 5.04 -4.71 17.16
C VAL A 47 6.09 -5.51 16.39
N VAL A 48 7.18 -5.89 17.05
CA VAL A 48 8.28 -6.67 16.44
C VAL A 48 7.87 -8.11 16.18
N ASP A 49 7.25 -8.78 17.15
CA ASP A 49 6.86 -10.20 17.05
C ASP A 49 5.86 -10.42 15.92
N ASN A 50 4.93 -9.47 15.73
CA ASN A 50 3.97 -9.50 14.63
C ASN A 50 4.55 -8.97 13.32
N GLN A 51 5.83 -8.57 13.31
CA GLN A 51 6.52 -7.97 12.16
C GLN A 51 5.73 -6.79 11.58
N LEU A 52 5.10 -5.99 12.43
CA LEU A 52 4.14 -5.00 11.99
C LEU A 52 4.78 -3.89 11.13
N LEU A 53 6.05 -3.55 11.39
CA LEU A 53 6.73 -2.44 10.75
C LEU A 53 7.86 -2.92 9.83
N ASP A 54 7.85 -2.37 8.63
CA ASP A 54 8.86 -2.51 7.60
C ASP A 54 9.47 -1.14 7.35
N ASP A 55 10.79 -1.00 7.49
CA ASP A 55 11.45 0.30 7.32
C ASP A 55 11.75 0.68 5.87
N GLY A 56 11.33 -0.14 4.90
CA GLY A 56 11.37 0.18 3.48
C GLY A 56 10.03 0.65 2.92
N TYR A 57 9.99 0.77 1.60
CA TYR A 57 8.79 1.10 0.82
C TYR A 57 8.05 -0.16 0.33
N PHE A 58 6.76 -0.03 0.07
CA PHE A 58 5.93 -1.05 -0.57
C PHE A 58 6.22 -1.10 -2.08
N ASN A 59 6.76 -2.23 -2.56
CA ASN A 59 6.98 -2.42 -3.99
C ASN A 59 5.70 -2.92 -4.69
N ALA A 60 5.00 -2.00 -5.38
CA ALA A 60 3.80 -2.30 -6.14
C ALA A 60 4.03 -2.97 -7.51
N ALA A 61 5.28 -3.28 -7.89
CA ALA A 61 5.57 -3.93 -9.17
C ALA A 61 4.92 -5.33 -9.25
N GLY A 62 4.11 -5.55 -10.29
CA GLY A 62 3.39 -6.82 -10.50
C GLY A 62 1.99 -6.88 -9.92
N TYR A 63 1.58 -5.88 -9.12
CA TYR A 63 0.27 -5.86 -8.49
C TYR A 63 -0.79 -5.27 -9.41
N ALA A 64 -2.01 -5.80 -9.29
CA ALA A 64 -3.19 -5.23 -9.92
C ALA A 64 -3.91 -4.33 -8.89
N GLN A 65 -4.15 -3.09 -9.28
CA GLN A 65 -4.90 -2.16 -8.45
C GLN A 65 -6.37 -2.57 -8.33
N GLY A 66 -6.94 -2.35 -7.15
CA GLY A 66 -8.38 -2.44 -6.96
C GLY A 66 -9.10 -1.35 -7.75
N SER A 67 -10.37 -1.57 -8.06
CA SER A 67 -11.19 -0.61 -8.79
C SER A 67 -12.21 0.03 -7.87
N LEU A 68 -12.18 1.35 -7.73
CA LEU A 68 -13.21 2.12 -7.04
C LEU A 68 -14.53 1.97 -7.81
N ILE A 69 -15.48 1.25 -7.21
CA ILE A 69 -16.79 0.96 -7.83
C ILE A 69 -17.92 1.80 -7.24
N LYS A 70 -17.70 2.42 -6.08
CA LYS A 70 -18.67 3.27 -5.38
C LYS A 70 -17.93 4.33 -4.58
N PHE A 71 -18.40 5.57 -4.61
CA PHE A 71 -17.79 6.67 -3.87
C PHE A 71 -18.86 7.45 -3.09
N ASN A 72 -18.74 7.53 -1.77
CA ASN A 72 -19.65 8.23 -0.86
C ASN A 72 -21.14 8.02 -1.17
N GLY A 73 -21.52 6.79 -1.57
CA GLY A 73 -22.91 6.43 -1.91
C GLY A 73 -23.26 6.53 -3.40
N GLY A 74 -22.43 7.19 -4.20
CA GLY A 74 -22.68 7.51 -5.62
C GLY A 74 -21.74 6.82 -6.61
N ASN A 75 -21.91 7.18 -7.89
CA ASN A 75 -21.07 6.71 -8.99
C ASN A 75 -19.74 7.50 -9.01
N PRO A 76 -18.58 6.84 -8.87
CA PRO A 76 -17.28 7.51 -8.77
C PRO A 76 -16.88 8.31 -10.01
N ASN A 77 -17.52 8.05 -11.17
CA ASN A 77 -17.26 8.81 -12.40
C ASN A 77 -17.95 10.19 -12.43
N THR A 78 -18.92 10.43 -11.56
CA THR A 78 -19.78 11.64 -11.63
C THR A 78 -19.86 12.41 -10.32
N THR A 79 -19.28 11.90 -9.25
CA THR A 79 -19.34 12.51 -7.91
C THR A 79 -17.97 12.52 -7.26
N GLY A 80 -17.67 13.56 -6.48
CA GLY A 80 -16.77 13.44 -5.34
C GLY A 80 -15.85 14.60 -5.04
N TYR A 81 -15.05 14.39 -4.00
CA TYR A 81 -13.93 15.22 -3.59
C TYR A 81 -12.66 14.45 -3.93
N TYR A 82 -11.91 14.99 -4.87
CA TYR A 82 -10.73 14.37 -5.43
C TYR A 82 -9.77 15.46 -5.89
N GLY A 83 -8.49 15.21 -5.71
CA GLY A 83 -7.45 16.17 -5.99
C GLY A 83 -6.14 15.49 -6.31
N TYR A 84 -5.07 16.28 -6.33
CA TYR A 84 -3.73 15.81 -6.55
C TYR A 84 -2.72 16.61 -5.72
N SER A 85 -1.57 16.00 -5.42
CA SER A 85 -0.44 16.64 -4.76
C SER A 85 0.44 17.39 -5.76
N TYR A 86 0.97 18.53 -5.32
CA TYR A 86 2.05 19.23 -6.00
C TYR A 86 3.43 18.65 -5.64
N ASP A 87 3.58 18.00 -4.48
CA ASP A 87 4.80 17.31 -4.09
C ASP A 87 4.87 15.97 -4.84
N GLN A 88 5.73 15.86 -5.85
CA GLN A 88 5.83 14.69 -6.73
C GLN A 88 7.23 14.07 -6.69
N ALA A 89 7.29 12.76 -6.49
CA ALA A 89 8.55 12.02 -6.43
C ALA A 89 9.41 12.23 -7.70
N GLY A 90 10.68 12.57 -7.51
CA GLY A 90 11.63 12.77 -8.60
C GLY A 90 11.38 14.00 -9.48
N ILE A 91 10.48 14.91 -9.09
CA ILE A 91 10.29 16.22 -9.70
C ILE A 91 10.84 17.27 -8.74
N ASN A 92 11.54 18.27 -9.27
CA ASN A 92 11.97 19.44 -8.52
C ASN A 92 11.22 20.65 -9.06
N ASP A 93 10.09 20.97 -8.44
CA ASP A 93 9.21 22.06 -8.85
C ASP A 93 9.01 23.12 -7.76
N GLY A 94 9.70 22.96 -6.63
CA GLY A 94 9.64 23.85 -5.48
C GLY A 94 8.52 23.50 -4.49
N TRP A 95 7.76 22.44 -4.73
CA TRP A 95 6.79 21.87 -3.80
C TRP A 95 7.33 20.64 -3.05
N ASP A 96 8.55 20.19 -3.38
CA ASP A 96 9.26 19.10 -2.71
C ASP A 96 9.20 19.28 -1.18
N GLY A 97 8.61 18.30 -0.49
CA GLY A 97 8.44 18.31 0.96
C GLY A 97 7.37 19.29 1.48
N SER A 98 6.28 19.45 0.74
CA SER A 98 5.13 20.25 1.14
C SER A 98 3.83 19.44 1.10
N TYR A 99 2.82 19.88 1.83
CA TYR A 99 1.45 19.34 1.71
C TYR A 99 0.61 20.13 0.71
N GLY A 100 1.25 20.69 -0.32
CA GLY A 100 0.55 21.46 -1.34
C GLY A 100 -0.32 20.53 -2.18
N TYR A 101 -1.63 20.82 -2.26
CA TYR A 101 -2.54 20.07 -3.12
C TYR A 101 -3.43 20.98 -3.97
N GLY A 102 -3.88 20.42 -5.08
CA GLY A 102 -4.80 21.04 -6.01
C GLY A 102 -6.08 20.21 -6.17
N CYS A 103 -7.16 20.90 -6.47
CA CYS A 103 -8.32 20.29 -7.11
C CYS A 103 -8.17 20.37 -8.65
N CYS A 104 -8.81 19.57 -9.49
CA CYS A 104 -9.55 18.33 -9.26
C CYS A 104 -8.92 17.26 -10.19
N ALA A 105 -8.58 16.07 -9.70
CA ALA A 105 -8.04 14.95 -10.48
C ALA A 105 -8.96 14.33 -11.56
N GLY A 106 -9.96 15.06 -12.06
CA GLY A 106 -10.90 14.62 -13.10
C GLY A 106 -12.18 14.00 -12.55
N ASN A 107 -12.10 12.88 -11.83
CA ASN A 107 -13.20 12.29 -11.07
C ASN A 107 -12.68 11.37 -9.95
N ALA A 108 -13.57 10.90 -9.05
CA ALA A 108 -13.16 10.03 -7.95
C ALA A 108 -12.63 8.68 -8.43
N ALA A 109 -13.12 8.15 -9.56
CA ALA A 109 -12.57 6.93 -10.14
C ALA A 109 -11.13 7.11 -10.66
N ILE A 110 -10.71 8.31 -11.01
CA ILE A 110 -9.32 8.60 -11.36
C ILE A 110 -8.50 8.80 -10.08
N GLY A 111 -9.01 9.59 -9.13
CA GLY A 111 -8.32 9.88 -7.87
C GLY A 111 -8.08 8.63 -7.03
N GLY A 112 -9.16 7.88 -6.73
CA GLY A 112 -9.10 6.67 -5.90
C GLY A 112 -8.58 5.43 -6.62
N ASN A 113 -8.20 5.53 -7.90
CA ASN A 113 -7.52 4.47 -8.64
C ASN A 113 -6.15 4.93 -9.16
N ALA A 114 -5.49 5.86 -8.46
CA ALA A 114 -4.09 6.19 -8.71
C ALA A 114 -3.32 5.89 -7.43
N VAL A 115 -2.29 5.03 -7.49
CA VAL A 115 -1.46 4.70 -6.30
C VAL A 115 -0.78 5.93 -5.71
N ASP A 116 -0.61 6.95 -6.54
CA ASP A 116 0.22 8.10 -6.34
C ASP A 116 -0.45 9.33 -6.94
N GLU A 117 0.04 10.50 -6.54
CA GLU A 117 -0.27 11.86 -6.98
C GLU A 117 -1.70 12.29 -6.69
N LYS A 118 -2.69 11.39 -6.75
CA LYS A 118 -4.11 11.73 -6.75
C LYS A 118 -4.82 11.04 -5.63
N TRP A 119 -5.82 11.71 -5.09
CA TRP A 119 -6.54 11.25 -3.91
C TRP A 119 -8.05 11.42 -4.07
N ILE A 120 -8.77 10.73 -3.19
CA ILE A 120 -10.18 10.98 -2.88
C ILE A 120 -10.39 11.14 -1.38
N GLN A 121 -11.37 11.96 -1.00
CA GLN A 121 -11.82 12.08 0.40
C GLN A 121 -13.03 11.20 0.68
N THR A 122 -12.92 10.30 1.66
CA THR A 122 -14.01 9.38 2.00
C THR A 122 -15.00 10.02 2.98
N ASN A 123 -16.06 9.30 3.36
CA ASN A 123 -16.94 9.71 4.44
C ASN A 123 -16.89 8.66 5.56
N ASN A 124 -17.64 8.87 6.65
CA ASN A 124 -17.66 7.95 7.79
C ASN A 124 -18.71 6.82 7.71
N VAL A 125 -19.22 6.50 6.51
CA VAL A 125 -20.27 5.49 6.34
C VAL A 125 -19.70 4.24 5.67
N VAL A 126 -19.68 3.13 6.42
CA VAL A 126 -19.21 1.84 5.92
C VAL A 126 -20.02 1.41 4.69
N GLY A 127 -19.31 1.05 3.61
CA GLY A 127 -19.92 0.68 2.33
C GLY A 127 -20.40 1.86 1.48
N ALA A 128 -20.09 3.10 1.85
CA ALA A 128 -20.33 4.26 0.99
C ALA A 128 -19.23 4.43 -0.07
N THR A 129 -17.97 4.16 0.29
CA THR A 129 -16.82 4.15 -0.62
C THR A 129 -16.24 2.75 -0.67
N ILE A 130 -16.23 2.13 -1.85
CA ILE A 130 -15.94 0.71 -2.04
C ILE A 130 -15.00 0.50 -3.22
N TRP A 131 -13.95 -0.28 -2.99
CA TRP A 131 -13.10 -0.86 -4.02
C TRP A 131 -13.42 -2.34 -4.21
N ASP A 132 -13.42 -2.78 -5.47
CA ASP A 132 -13.29 -4.17 -5.86
C ASP A 132 -11.79 -4.52 -5.92
N LEU A 133 -11.36 -5.50 -5.13
CA LEU A 133 -9.95 -5.92 -5.02
C LEU A 133 -9.45 -6.73 -6.23
N GLY A 134 -10.31 -7.05 -7.20
CA GLY A 134 -9.92 -7.73 -8.44
C GLY A 134 -9.81 -9.25 -8.32
N PHE A 135 -9.67 -9.80 -7.12
CA PHE A 135 -9.68 -11.24 -6.81
C PHE A 135 -10.14 -11.50 -5.37
N GLN A 136 -10.19 -12.78 -4.96
CA GLN A 136 -10.42 -13.17 -3.56
C GLN A 136 -9.14 -12.95 -2.75
N ALA A 137 -8.95 -11.74 -2.24
CA ALA A 137 -7.78 -11.32 -1.49
C ALA A 137 -7.94 -11.64 0.00
N THR A 138 -6.85 -11.97 0.70
CA THR A 138 -6.89 -12.11 2.17
C THR A 138 -6.59 -10.81 2.90
N LYS A 139 -5.96 -9.86 2.22
CA LYS A 139 -5.61 -8.54 2.75
C LYS A 139 -5.86 -7.46 1.71
N ALA A 140 -5.85 -6.21 2.14
CA ALA A 140 -5.84 -5.06 1.26
C ALA A 140 -4.68 -4.12 1.64
N ALA A 141 -3.87 -3.68 0.68
CA ALA A 141 -2.95 -2.55 0.87
C ALA A 141 -3.72 -1.26 0.65
N VAL A 142 -3.49 -0.29 1.53
CA VAL A 142 -4.01 1.06 1.48
C VAL A 142 -2.87 2.01 1.18
N PHE A 143 -3.09 2.87 0.20
CA PHE A 143 -2.20 3.96 -0.17
C PHE A 143 -2.94 5.24 0.16
N ASN A 144 -2.42 5.97 1.13
CA ASN A 144 -2.96 7.25 1.56
C ASN A 144 -1.96 8.37 1.33
N THR A 145 -2.53 9.56 1.36
CA THR A 145 -1.87 10.84 1.25
C THR A 145 -2.00 11.56 2.57
N ILE A 146 -1.08 12.48 2.81
CA ILE A 146 -1.14 13.49 3.85
C ILE A 146 -1.29 14.84 3.16
N ASP A 147 -2.36 15.56 3.44
CA ASP A 147 -2.59 16.91 2.91
C ASP A 147 -2.41 18.02 3.97
N HIS A 148 -2.24 17.64 5.25
CA HIS A 148 -1.84 18.54 6.32
C HIS A 148 -1.21 17.82 7.52
N GLY A 149 -1.31 18.39 8.72
CA GLY A 149 -0.84 17.78 9.96
C GLY A 149 -1.96 17.84 11.01
N PRO A 150 -1.86 17.07 12.11
CA PRO A 150 -0.60 16.69 12.75
C PRO A 150 -0.06 15.30 12.40
N LEU A 151 1.25 15.21 12.17
CA LEU A 151 1.95 13.93 12.09
C LEU A 151 2.22 13.31 13.48
N PRO A 152 2.12 11.98 13.64
CA PRO A 152 1.81 10.98 12.61
C PRO A 152 0.31 10.72 12.41
N GLY A 153 -0.59 11.52 12.99
CA GLY A 153 -2.04 11.34 12.89
C GLY A 153 -2.50 11.13 11.45
N GLU A 154 -2.05 12.02 10.56
CA GLU A 154 -2.41 11.99 9.13
C GLU A 154 -1.84 10.79 8.35
N ALA A 155 -0.87 10.07 8.90
CA ALA A 155 -0.20 9.00 8.16
C ALA A 155 -1.06 7.73 8.04
N ILE A 156 -2.09 7.56 8.89
CA ILE A 156 -3.11 6.49 8.82
C ILE A 156 -4.44 7.04 9.36
N GLU A 157 -5.25 7.64 8.49
CA GLU A 157 -6.52 8.32 8.89
C GLU A 157 -7.78 7.53 8.59
N SER A 158 -7.62 6.26 8.20
CA SER A 158 -8.76 5.50 7.71
C SER A 158 -8.91 4.14 8.37
N THR A 159 -10.16 3.74 8.51
CA THR A 159 -10.53 2.38 8.89
C THR A 159 -11.05 1.64 7.67
N VAL A 160 -10.57 0.41 7.49
CA VAL A 160 -10.99 -0.46 6.40
C VAL A 160 -11.92 -1.56 6.91
N TYR A 161 -12.94 -1.86 6.12
CA TYR A 161 -13.82 -2.99 6.29
C TYR A 161 -13.79 -3.87 5.05
N LEU A 162 -13.79 -5.19 5.25
CA LEU A 162 -13.71 -6.17 4.17
C LEU A 162 -15.03 -6.92 4.01
N SER A 163 -15.39 -7.26 2.77
CA SER A 163 -16.64 -7.97 2.45
C SER A 163 -16.53 -8.83 1.20
N ASN A 164 -17.41 -9.83 1.07
CA ASN A 164 -17.63 -10.59 -0.15
C ASN A 164 -18.95 -10.23 -0.86
N ASP A 165 -19.83 -9.44 -0.22
CA ASP A 165 -21.18 -9.16 -0.72
C ASP A 165 -21.57 -7.67 -0.66
N MET A 166 -20.68 -6.81 -0.16
CA MET A 166 -20.90 -5.37 0.08
C MET A 166 -22.02 -5.04 1.08
N VAL A 167 -22.50 -6.03 1.82
CA VAL A 167 -23.58 -5.89 2.81
C VAL A 167 -23.06 -6.24 4.20
N ASN A 168 -22.40 -7.40 4.32
CA ASN A 168 -21.79 -7.87 5.55
C ASN A 168 -20.32 -7.45 5.56
N TRP A 169 -20.01 -6.51 6.44
CA TRP A 169 -18.70 -5.89 6.57
C TRP A 169 -17.98 -6.38 7.83
N VAL A 170 -16.72 -6.77 7.67
CA VAL A 170 -15.84 -7.17 8.78
C VAL A 170 -14.79 -6.08 8.97
N LEU A 171 -14.64 -5.59 10.20
CA LEU A 171 -13.58 -4.65 10.54
C LEU A 171 -12.21 -5.30 10.29
N ALA A 172 -11.37 -4.64 9.50
CA ALA A 172 -10.00 -5.06 9.30
C ALA A 172 -9.08 -4.48 10.38
N VAL A 173 -7.97 -5.16 10.63
CA VAL A 173 -6.87 -4.70 11.48
C VAL A 173 -5.62 -4.54 10.62
N THR A 174 -4.76 -3.60 10.99
CA THR A 174 -3.47 -3.41 10.33
C THR A 174 -2.54 -4.57 10.66
N GLU A 175 -1.97 -5.19 9.62
CA GLU A 175 -1.07 -6.35 9.73
C GLU A 175 0.35 -6.03 9.24
N ARG A 176 0.53 -4.95 8.47
CA ARG A 176 1.83 -4.45 8.02
C ARG A 176 1.78 -2.95 7.73
N VAL A 177 2.85 -2.25 8.03
CA VAL A 177 3.08 -0.84 7.68
C VAL A 177 4.46 -0.71 7.05
N TRP A 178 4.53 -0.12 5.86
CA TRP A 178 5.76 0.28 5.17
C TRP A 178 6.01 1.75 5.46
N LEU A 179 7.09 2.01 6.20
CA LEU A 179 7.36 3.30 6.82
C LEU A 179 7.91 4.35 5.84
N GLU A 180 8.37 3.91 4.66
CA GLU A 180 8.70 4.80 3.54
C GLU A 180 7.53 4.92 2.54
N GLY A 181 6.33 4.44 2.85
CA GLY A 181 5.22 4.52 1.91
C GLY A 181 5.40 3.54 0.74
N PHE A 182 5.17 4.01 -0.49
CA PHE A 182 5.34 3.21 -1.72
C PHE A 182 6.48 3.72 -2.62
N PHE A 183 7.07 4.87 -2.32
CA PHE A 183 8.31 5.35 -2.92
C PHE A 183 9.39 5.51 -1.87
N SER A 184 10.63 5.13 -2.20
CA SER A 184 11.78 5.37 -1.33
C SER A 184 12.21 6.85 -1.25
N ASP A 185 11.51 7.77 -1.91
CA ASP A 185 11.86 9.19 -1.92
C ASP A 185 11.34 9.87 -0.65
N THR A 186 12.14 9.84 0.41
CA THR A 186 11.77 10.43 1.70
C THR A 186 11.75 11.97 1.71
N THR A 187 12.03 12.63 0.57
CA THR A 187 11.84 14.09 0.46
C THR A 187 10.39 14.46 0.22
N VAL A 188 9.60 13.50 -0.25
CA VAL A 188 8.16 13.60 -0.47
C VAL A 188 7.46 13.41 0.88
N LEU A 189 6.77 14.45 1.35
CA LEU A 189 6.11 14.42 2.67
C LEU A 189 4.64 14.02 2.60
N TRP A 190 4.00 14.20 1.44
CA TRP A 190 2.58 13.87 1.26
C TRP A 190 2.34 12.35 1.17
N ASP A 191 3.36 11.55 0.85
CA ASP A 191 3.25 10.09 0.84
C ASP A 191 3.12 9.58 2.28
N GLY A 192 1.92 9.18 2.68
CA GLY A 192 1.69 8.55 3.98
C GLY A 192 2.34 7.17 4.08
N PHE A 193 2.09 6.46 5.18
CA PHE A 193 2.52 5.06 5.24
C PHE A 193 1.66 4.21 4.31
N THR A 194 2.26 3.34 3.51
CA THR A 194 1.48 2.27 2.90
C THR A 194 1.25 1.21 3.96
N TYR A 195 0.03 0.71 4.10
CA TYR A 195 -0.27 -0.31 5.11
C TYR A 195 -1.20 -1.38 4.58
N ALA A 196 -0.98 -2.62 5.02
CA ALA A 196 -1.85 -3.74 4.70
C ALA A 196 -2.76 -4.06 5.88
N VAL A 197 -4.03 -4.28 5.57
CA VAL A 197 -5.07 -4.65 6.53
C VAL A 197 -5.65 -6.03 6.19
N GLY A 198 -6.01 -6.79 7.21
CA GLY A 198 -6.64 -8.10 7.10
C GLY A 198 -7.55 -8.38 8.29
N THR A 199 -8.01 -9.61 8.45
CA THR A 199 -8.85 -10.00 9.60
C THR A 199 -8.09 -10.79 10.66
N GLY A 200 -6.77 -10.90 10.56
CA GLY A 200 -5.96 -11.81 11.38
C GLY A 200 -6.24 -13.30 11.10
N THR A 201 -6.98 -13.60 10.04
CA THR A 201 -7.37 -14.96 9.62
C THR A 201 -7.00 -15.19 8.15
N ALA A 202 -7.21 -16.42 7.66
CA ALA A 202 -7.05 -16.77 6.24
C ALA A 202 -8.32 -16.52 5.40
N SER A 203 -9.29 -15.78 5.93
CA SER A 203 -10.52 -15.45 5.21
C SER A 203 -10.21 -14.59 3.98
N THR A 204 -10.92 -14.85 2.88
CA THR A 204 -10.79 -14.08 1.64
C THR A 204 -11.97 -13.12 1.45
N PHE A 205 -11.72 -12.00 0.77
CA PHE A 205 -12.65 -10.92 0.53
C PHE A 205 -12.51 -10.40 -0.91
N ARG A 206 -13.63 -9.94 -1.48
CA ARG A 206 -13.67 -9.33 -2.81
C ARG A 206 -13.61 -7.80 -2.75
N TYR A 207 -14.14 -7.22 -1.67
CA TYR A 207 -14.39 -5.80 -1.57
C TYR A 207 -13.75 -5.22 -0.30
N ALA A 208 -13.27 -3.99 -0.42
CA ALA A 208 -12.84 -3.16 0.70
C ALA A 208 -13.67 -1.87 0.73
N ALA A 209 -14.19 -1.51 1.90
CA ALA A 209 -14.75 -0.20 2.16
C ALA A 209 -13.82 0.58 3.06
N VAL A 210 -13.62 1.86 2.75
CA VAL A 210 -12.76 2.76 3.51
C VAL A 210 -13.61 3.90 4.04
N ILE A 211 -13.39 4.24 5.30
CA ILE A 211 -13.97 5.41 5.95
C ILE A 211 -12.87 6.24 6.60
N TRP A 212 -13.06 7.56 6.72
CA TRP A 212 -12.21 8.38 7.58
C TRP A 212 -12.44 8.04 9.04
N GLY A 213 -11.39 8.18 9.84
CA GLY A 213 -11.37 7.88 11.26
C GLY A 213 -11.70 6.40 11.57
N GLY A 214 -12.37 6.18 12.70
CA GLY A 214 -12.72 4.86 13.19
C GLY A 214 -11.58 4.17 13.97
N PRO A 215 -11.79 2.92 14.41
CA PRO A 215 -10.86 2.23 15.33
C PRO A 215 -9.52 1.83 14.70
N GLY A 216 -9.38 1.87 13.37
CA GLY A 216 -8.12 1.58 12.67
C GLY A 216 -7.26 2.80 12.38
N ALA A 217 -7.79 4.01 12.59
CA ALA A 217 -7.10 5.26 12.29
C ALA A 217 -6.32 5.81 13.50
N LEU A 218 -5.22 6.53 13.24
CA LEU A 218 -4.44 7.28 14.23
C LEU A 218 -5.17 8.55 14.70
N ILE A 219 -6.01 9.12 13.85
CA ILE A 219 -6.85 10.30 14.12
C ILE A 219 -8.22 10.14 13.45
N ALA A 220 -9.20 10.88 13.93
CA ALA A 220 -10.58 10.86 13.44
C ALA A 220 -11.18 12.27 13.57
N ASP A 221 -10.77 13.18 12.70
CA ASP A 221 -11.11 14.60 12.77
C ASP A 221 -12.12 15.06 11.70
N GLY A 222 -12.38 14.21 10.71
CA GLY A 222 -13.37 14.46 9.66
C GLY A 222 -12.83 14.36 8.26
N ASP A 223 -11.53 14.13 8.09
CA ASP A 223 -10.87 14.06 6.80
C ASP A 223 -10.07 12.76 6.59
N ASN A 224 -9.76 12.46 5.32
CA ASN A 224 -8.73 11.52 4.91
C ASN A 224 -8.49 11.57 3.40
N GLU A 225 -7.25 11.32 2.95
CA GLU A 225 -6.95 11.23 1.53
C GLU A 225 -6.50 9.81 1.16
N ILE A 226 -7.28 9.15 0.29
CA ILE A 226 -6.98 7.81 -0.21
C ILE A 226 -6.62 7.86 -1.69
N ASN A 227 -5.42 7.40 -2.02
CA ASN A 227 -4.96 7.25 -3.40
C ASN A 227 -5.53 5.98 -4.02
N ALA A 228 -5.37 4.86 -3.31
CA ALA A 228 -5.65 3.56 -3.87
C ALA A 228 -5.88 2.47 -2.83
N ILE A 229 -6.49 1.38 -3.28
CA ILE A 229 -6.52 0.11 -2.58
C ILE A 229 -6.03 -0.99 -3.52
N MET A 230 -5.25 -1.94 -3.01
CA MET A 230 -4.84 -3.15 -3.72
C MET A 230 -5.22 -4.41 -2.95
N GLY A 231 -5.68 -5.45 -3.64
CA GLY A 231 -5.85 -6.77 -3.02
C GLY A 231 -4.51 -7.49 -2.86
N LEU A 232 -4.29 -8.15 -1.73
CA LEU A 232 -3.08 -8.94 -1.45
C LEU A 232 -3.43 -10.35 -0.93
N LYS A 233 -2.49 -11.27 -1.14
CA LYS A 233 -2.47 -12.62 -0.55
C LYS A 233 -1.92 -12.59 0.88
N GLY A 234 -1.91 -13.77 1.52
CA GLY A 234 -1.57 -13.92 2.94
C GLY A 234 -0.13 -13.58 3.28
N ASP A 235 0.74 -13.61 2.29
CA ASP A 235 2.17 -13.29 2.32
C ASP A 235 2.49 -11.87 1.82
N PHE A 236 1.47 -11.01 1.73
CA PHE A 236 1.55 -9.64 1.21
C PHE A 236 1.93 -9.54 -0.28
N THR A 237 1.86 -10.64 -1.03
CA THR A 237 2.05 -10.63 -2.49
C THR A 237 0.76 -10.33 -3.25
N GLY A 238 0.89 -9.94 -4.52
CA GLY A 238 -0.23 -9.59 -5.37
C GLY A 238 -0.96 -10.80 -5.94
N ASN A 239 -1.96 -10.53 -6.79
CA ASN A 239 -2.49 -11.54 -7.69
C ASN A 239 -1.50 -11.80 -8.83
N ASP A 240 -0.33 -12.33 -8.48
CA ASP A 240 0.62 -12.86 -9.44
C ASP A 240 0.06 -14.18 -9.93
N ASP A 241 -0.60 -14.15 -11.10
CA ASP A 241 -1.04 -15.33 -11.85
C ASP A 241 0.16 -16.12 -12.43
N GLY A 242 1.39 -15.79 -12.02
CA GLY A 242 2.62 -16.41 -12.52
C GLY A 242 3.08 -15.93 -13.89
N THR A 243 2.71 -14.73 -14.34
CA THR A 243 3.04 -14.25 -15.70
C THR A 243 4.31 -13.41 -15.83
N ILE A 244 5.05 -13.16 -14.75
CA ILE A 244 6.43 -12.67 -14.85
C ILE A 244 7.35 -13.78 -14.36
N PRO A 245 7.93 -14.59 -15.26
CA PRO A 245 9.00 -15.49 -14.88
C PRO A 245 10.11 -14.65 -14.28
N GLU A 246 10.53 -14.99 -13.06
CA GLU A 246 11.68 -14.31 -12.46
C GLU A 246 12.86 -14.29 -13.46
N PRO A 247 13.73 -13.27 -13.43
CA PRO A 247 14.86 -13.17 -14.37
C PRO A 247 15.70 -14.45 -14.44
N ALA A 248 15.78 -15.21 -13.35
CA ALA A 248 16.42 -16.53 -13.29
C ALA A 248 15.75 -17.56 -14.22
N THR A 249 14.42 -17.56 -14.32
CA THR A 249 13.63 -18.43 -15.19
C THR A 249 13.83 -18.08 -16.67
N LEU A 250 13.93 -16.79 -17.00
CA LEU A 250 14.28 -16.32 -18.35
C LEU A 250 15.72 -16.69 -18.73
N ALA A 251 16.67 -16.56 -17.78
CA ALA A 251 18.06 -16.96 -17.99
C ALA A 251 18.17 -18.49 -18.22
N LEU A 252 17.44 -19.30 -17.45
CA LEU A 252 17.42 -20.75 -17.62
C LEU A 252 16.81 -21.18 -18.96
N MET A 253 15.71 -20.53 -19.37
CA MET A 253 15.05 -20.80 -20.65
C MET A 253 15.94 -20.36 -21.83
N GLY A 254 16.61 -19.22 -21.72
CA GLY A 254 17.61 -18.76 -22.70
C GLY A 254 18.80 -19.71 -22.83
N ALA A 255 19.36 -20.18 -21.70
CA ALA A 255 20.45 -21.16 -21.70
C ALA A 255 20.01 -22.52 -22.27
N GLY A 256 18.79 -22.97 -21.96
CA GLY A 256 18.21 -24.19 -22.50
C GLY A 256 18.03 -24.18 -24.02
N LEU A 257 17.59 -23.05 -24.58
CA LEU A 257 17.42 -22.87 -26.03
C LEU A 257 18.77 -22.82 -26.76
N LEU A 258 19.78 -22.15 -26.19
CA LEU A 258 21.15 -22.16 -26.72
C LEU A 258 21.77 -23.57 -26.72
N GLY A 259 21.55 -24.33 -25.66
CA GLY A 259 21.97 -25.74 -25.56
C GLY A 259 21.32 -26.63 -26.63
N LEU A 260 20.02 -26.46 -26.90
CA LEU A 260 19.29 -27.19 -27.93
C LEU A 260 19.75 -26.84 -29.35
N ALA A 261 20.03 -25.56 -29.63
CA ALA A 261 20.56 -25.10 -30.91
C ALA A 261 21.96 -25.67 -31.18
N ALA A 262 22.83 -25.69 -30.17
CA ALA A 262 24.16 -26.28 -30.27
C ALA A 262 24.11 -27.80 -30.51
N ARG A 263 23.17 -28.51 -29.87
CA ARG A 263 22.96 -29.96 -30.07
C ARG A 263 22.47 -30.30 -31.48
N ARG A 264 21.62 -29.45 -32.08
CA ARG A 264 21.15 -29.63 -33.47
C ARG A 264 22.29 -29.48 -34.48
N ARG A 265 23.19 -28.50 -34.32
CA ARG A 265 24.34 -28.33 -35.23
C ARG A 265 25.30 -29.52 -35.21
N LYS A 266 25.53 -30.14 -34.05
CA LYS A 266 26.37 -31.34 -33.94
C LYS A 266 25.79 -32.58 -34.63
N ARG A 267 24.48 -32.65 -34.88
CA ARG A 267 23.82 -33.79 -35.54
C ARG A 267 23.70 -33.67 -37.06
N GLN A 268 23.92 -32.48 -37.62
CA GLN A 268 23.87 -32.24 -39.07
C GLN A 268 25.27 -32.24 -39.72
N GLY A 269 26.34 -32.34 -38.93
CA GLY A 269 27.73 -32.40 -39.38
C GLY A 269 28.37 -33.79 -39.30
N SER A 270 27.55 -34.84 -39.21
CA SER A 270 27.92 -36.27 -39.26
C SER A 270 27.07 -36.96 -40.31
#